data_AF-A0A6M3IWR4-F1
#
_entry.id   AF-A0A6M3IWR4-F1
#
_cell.length_a   1.000
_cell.length_b   1.000
_cell.length_c   1.000
_cell.angle_alpha   90.00
_cell.angle_beta   90.00
_cell.angle_gamma   90.00
#
_symmetry.space_group_name_H-M   'P 1'
#
loop_
_entity.id
_entity.type
_entity.pdbx_description
1 polymer ?
#
loop_
_entity_poly.entity_id
_entity_poly.type
_entity_poly.pdbx_seq_one_letter_code
_entity_poly.pdbx_strand_id
1 'polypeptide(L)'
;MRLDVSVELNLKTNEAKETVERAARMAMRDTVVDVAHDAVEGSPYLTGNNRRSIQYEVGPGGEVAKEDLTGAVFSTSGYGGYLETGTVKMAARPYFRPALRNFTAQKFAEKVKGYLK
;
A
#
# COMPACT_ATOMS: atom_id res chain seq x y z
N MET A 1 4.35 1.47 -6.68
CA MET A 1 4.13 2.47 -5.61
C MET A 1 4.58 1.86 -4.30
N ARG A 2 5.35 2.61 -3.50
CA ARG A 2 5.87 2.14 -2.22
C ARG A 2 5.28 2.98 -1.08
N LEU A 3 4.94 2.32 0.02
CA LEU A 3 4.43 2.88 1.25
C LEU A 3 5.45 2.53 2.35
N ASP A 4 6.07 3.56 2.92
CA ASP A 4 7.02 3.43 4.01
C ASP A 4 6.43 4.09 5.26
N VAL A 5 6.40 3.36 6.37
CA VAL A 5 5.87 3.86 7.64
C VAL A 5 6.94 3.79 8.71
N SER A 6 7.25 4.94 9.31
CA SER A 6 8.07 5.03 10.53
C SER A 6 7.17 5.13 11.76
N VAL A 7 7.48 4.34 12.79
CA VAL A 7 6.78 4.37 14.08
C VAL A 7 7.79 4.81 15.14
N GLU A 8 7.54 5.97 15.74
CA GLU A 8 8.33 6.48 16.87
C GLU A 8 7.66 6.12 18.19
N LEU A 9 8.33 5.29 19.00
CA LEU A 9 7.81 4.79 20.27
C LEU A 9 8.62 5.33 21.45
N ASN A 10 8.00 6.17 22.29
CA ASN A 10 8.57 6.58 23.57
C ASN A 10 8.10 5.66 24.71
N LEU A 11 8.33 4.35 24.55
CA LEU A 11 7.96 3.33 25.51
C LEU A 11 9.19 2.80 26.24
N LYS A 12 9.10 2.66 27.56
CA LYS A 12 10.21 2.16 28.40
C LYS A 12 10.29 0.63 28.45
N THR A 13 9.19 -0.06 28.13
CA THR A 13 9.09 -1.53 28.19
C THR A 13 9.23 -2.15 26.81
N ASN A 14 10.10 -3.15 26.69
CA ASN A 14 10.33 -3.86 25.42
C ASN A 14 9.09 -4.64 24.95
N GLU A 15 8.35 -5.25 25.89
CA GLU A 15 7.09 -5.96 25.59
C GLU A 15 6.04 -5.05 24.95
N ALA A 16 5.94 -3.79 25.39
CA ALA A 16 5.01 -2.83 24.82
C ALA A 16 5.45 -2.39 23.42
N LYS A 17 6.76 -2.26 23.17
CA LYS A 17 7.28 -1.97 21.83
C LYS A 17 6.96 -3.10 20.85
N GLU A 18 7.23 -4.34 21.24
CA GLU A 18 6.97 -5.50 20.39
C GLU A 18 5.48 -5.66 20.06
N THR A 19 4.61 -5.39 21.04
CA THR A 19 3.16 -5.40 20.84
C THR A 19 2.72 -4.35 19.81
N VAL A 20 3.27 -3.14 19.90
CA VAL A 20 2.96 -2.05 18.96
C VAL A 20 3.55 -2.32 17.58
N GLU A 21 4.76 -2.87 17.47
CA GLU A 21 5.35 -3.26 16.20
C GLU A 21 4.54 -4.36 15.52
N ARG A 22 4.08 -5.37 16.27
CA ARG A 22 3.20 -6.42 15.75
C ARG A 22 1.87 -5.83 15.25
N ALA A 23 1.26 -4.94 16.01
CA ALA A 23 0.04 -4.24 15.60
C ALA A 23 0.27 -3.38 14.34
N ALA A 24 1.43 -2.72 14.25
CA ALA A 24 1.84 -1.93 13.09
C ALA A 24 2.03 -2.80 11.83
N ARG A 25 2.66 -3.98 11.95
CA ARG A 25 2.79 -4.92 10.83
C ARG A 25 1.43 -5.39 10.31
N MET A 26 0.48 -5.70 11.20
CA MET A 26 -0.88 -6.10 10.82
C MET A 26 -1.64 -4.95 10.17
N ALA A 27 -1.58 -3.75 10.76
CA ALA A 27 -2.17 -2.56 10.17
C ALA A 27 -1.58 -2.26 8.79
N MET A 28 -0.27 -2.46 8.61
CA MET A 28 0.39 -2.25 7.32
C MET A 28 -0.14 -3.19 6.25
N ARG A 29 -0.30 -4.49 6.56
CA ARG A 29 -0.91 -5.47 5.66
C ARG A 29 -2.30 -5.02 5.20
N ASP A 30 -3.15 -4.68 6.15
CA ASP A 30 -4.50 -4.22 5.87
C ASP A 30 -4.52 -2.93 5.05
N THR A 31 -3.64 -1.96 5.33
CA THR A 31 -3.58 -0.74 4.50
C THR A 31 -3.13 -1.00 3.08
N VAL A 32 -2.19 -1.92 2.87
CA VAL A 32 -1.72 -2.25 1.53
C VAL A 32 -2.81 -2.97 0.74
N VAL A 33 -3.58 -3.85 1.39
CA VAL A 33 -4.74 -4.51 0.79
C VAL A 33 -5.80 -3.49 0.38
N ASP A 34 -6.14 -2.53 1.24
CA ASP A 34 -7.10 -1.46 0.90
C ASP A 34 -6.61 -0.63 -0.29
N VAL A 35 -5.35 -0.22 -0.28
CA VAL A 35 -4.78 0.59 -1.35
C VAL A 35 -4.72 -0.20 -2.66
N ALA A 36 -4.43 -1.50 -2.61
CA ALA A 36 -4.49 -2.38 -3.78
C ALA A 36 -5.92 -2.51 -4.30
N HIS A 37 -6.90 -2.66 -3.41
CA HIS A 37 -8.32 -2.70 -3.76
C HIS A 37 -8.77 -1.40 -4.46
N ASP A 38 -8.46 -0.25 -3.88
CA ASP A 38 -8.76 1.07 -4.46
C ASP A 38 -8.11 1.24 -5.84
N ALA A 39 -6.86 0.78 -5.99
CA ALA A 39 -6.16 0.81 -7.28
C ALA A 39 -6.83 -0.10 -8.32
N VAL A 40 -7.33 -1.27 -7.92
CA VAL A 40 -8.07 -2.19 -8.79
C VAL A 40 -9.41 -1.59 -9.23
N GLU A 41 -10.15 -0.97 -8.32
CA GLU A 41 -11.42 -0.31 -8.65
C GLU A 41 -11.22 0.90 -9.57
N GLY A 42 -10.22 1.73 -9.27
CA GLY A 42 -9.87 2.91 -10.07
C GLY A 42 -9.24 2.57 -11.43
N SER A 43 -8.71 1.36 -11.59
CA SER A 43 -8.05 0.93 -12.83
C SER A 43 -9.07 0.81 -13.98
N PRO A 44 -8.75 1.31 -15.19
CA PRO A 44 -9.66 1.29 -16.33
C PRO A 44 -10.12 -0.13 -16.71
N TYR A 45 -11.44 -0.32 -16.88
CA TYR A 45 -12.03 -1.64 -17.16
C TYR A 45 -11.99 -2.02 -18.66
N LEU A 46 -11.96 -1.02 -19.55
CA LEU A 46 -12.15 -1.19 -21.00
C LEU A 46 -11.11 -2.09 -21.69
N THR A 47 -9.90 -2.21 -21.13
CA THR A 47 -8.82 -3.05 -21.68
C THR A 47 -8.53 -4.31 -20.84
N GLY A 48 -9.41 -4.63 -19.88
CA GLY A 48 -9.60 -5.96 -19.26
C GLY A 48 -8.49 -6.51 -18.35
N ASN A 49 -7.22 -6.33 -18.70
CA ASN A 49 -6.12 -7.06 -18.08
C ASN A 49 -5.38 -6.29 -16.97
N ASN A 50 -5.46 -4.95 -16.95
CA ASN A 50 -4.69 -4.16 -15.99
C ASN A 50 -5.17 -4.32 -14.54
N ARG A 51 -6.46 -4.58 -14.31
CA ARG A 51 -6.99 -4.82 -12.95
C ARG A 51 -6.39 -6.07 -12.33
N ARG A 52 -6.31 -7.15 -13.11
CA ARG A 52 -5.80 -8.45 -12.66
C ARG A 52 -4.29 -8.47 -12.48
N SER A 53 -3.57 -7.52 -13.08
CA SER A 53 -2.12 -7.38 -12.94
C SER A 53 -1.68 -6.53 -11.76
N ILE A 54 -2.61 -5.92 -11.01
CA ILE A 54 -2.26 -5.19 -9.79
C ILE A 54 -1.99 -6.21 -8.70
N GLN A 55 -0.76 -6.19 -8.20
CA GLN A 55 -0.28 -7.03 -7.12
C GLN A 55 0.24 -6.16 -5.99
N TYR A 56 0.40 -6.77 -4.81
CA TYR A 56 0.92 -6.10 -3.64
C TYR A 56 1.83 -7.01 -2.82
N GLU A 57 2.75 -6.39 -2.09
CA GLU A 57 3.70 -7.03 -1.20
C GLU A 57 3.76 -6.27 0.13
N VAL A 58 3.98 -6.98 1.24
CA VAL A 58 4.06 -6.38 2.58
C VAL A 58 5.12 -7.06 3.44
N GLY A 59 5.88 -6.25 4.17
CA GLY A 59 6.86 -6.71 5.15
C GLY A 59 8.21 -7.04 4.53
N PRO A 60 9.10 -7.72 5.28
CA PRO A 60 10.43 -8.03 4.80
C PRO A 60 10.42 -9.32 3.98
N GLY A 61 11.09 -9.30 2.82
CA GLY A 61 11.28 -10.49 1.96
C GLY A 61 10.54 -10.47 0.63
N GLY A 62 9.79 -9.41 0.31
CA GLY A 62 9.30 -9.16 -1.05
C GLY A 62 10.40 -8.64 -1.99
N GLU A 63 10.18 -8.68 -3.31
CA GLU A 63 11.10 -8.06 -4.26
C GLU A 63 11.15 -6.54 -4.07
N VAL A 64 10.01 -5.94 -3.70
CA VAL A 64 9.81 -4.49 -3.60
C VAL A 64 9.69 -4.03 -2.14
N ALA A 65 8.95 -4.77 -1.31
CA ALA A 65 8.89 -4.54 0.14
C ALA A 65 9.98 -5.35 0.84
N LYS A 66 11.09 -4.71 1.21
CA LYS A 66 12.25 -5.37 1.83
C LYS A 66 12.34 -5.16 3.34
N GLU A 67 11.68 -4.14 3.86
CA GLU A 67 11.74 -3.76 5.27
C GLU A 67 10.44 -4.11 6.01
N ASP A 68 10.55 -4.24 7.32
CA ASP A 68 9.53 -4.86 8.19
C ASP A 68 8.20 -4.06 8.28
N LEU A 69 8.22 -2.79 7.84
CA LEU A 69 7.06 -1.88 7.78
C LEU A 69 6.94 -1.19 6.40
N THR A 70 7.39 -1.88 5.35
CA THR A 70 7.19 -1.42 3.98
C THR A 70 6.09 -2.22 3.31
N GLY A 71 5.31 -1.52 2.48
CA GLY A 71 4.33 -2.11 1.58
C GLY A 71 4.55 -1.60 0.17
N ALA A 72 4.23 -2.44 -0.81
CA ALA A 72 4.27 -2.06 -2.21
C ALA A 72 2.99 -2.49 -2.91
N VAL A 73 2.48 -1.62 -3.78
CA VAL A 73 1.44 -1.97 -4.75
C VAL A 73 1.98 -1.63 -6.13
N PHE A 74 1.92 -2.58 -7.05
CA PHE A 74 2.50 -2.44 -8.39
C PHE A 74 1.65 -3.16 -9.43
N SER A 75 1.85 -2.81 -10.70
CA SER A 75 1.21 -3.49 -11.82
C SER A 75 2.24 -4.32 -12.57
N THR A 76 1.92 -5.58 -12.84
CA THR A 76 2.78 -6.52 -13.60
C THR A 76 2.53 -6.46 -15.11
N SER A 77 1.56 -5.68 -15.58
CA SER A 77 1.21 -5.62 -17.01
C SER A 77 2.23 -4.89 -17.88
N GLY A 78 3.21 -4.19 -17.28
CA GLY A 78 4.10 -3.23 -17.95
C GLY A 78 3.38 -1.97 -18.46
N TYR A 79 2.09 -2.08 -18.76
CA TYR A 79 1.22 -1.01 -19.25
C TYR A 79 0.71 -0.08 -18.15
N GLY A 80 0.71 -0.56 -16.89
CA GLY A 80 0.23 0.19 -15.75
C GLY A 80 0.88 1.56 -15.56
N GLY A 81 2.17 1.71 -15.90
CA GLY A 81 2.87 2.99 -15.82
C GLY A 81 2.40 4.01 -16.86
N TYR A 82 2.14 3.57 -18.10
CA TYR A 82 1.61 4.45 -19.14
C TYR A 82 0.20 4.95 -18.84
N LEU A 83 -0.58 4.17 -18.10
CA LEU A 83 -1.89 4.61 -17.62
C LEU A 83 -1.76 5.71 -16.55
N GLU A 84 -0.72 5.69 -15.71
CA GLU A 84 -0.50 6.73 -14.70
C GLU A 84 -0.05 8.06 -15.31
N THR A 85 0.88 8.04 -16.27
CA THR A 85 1.51 9.27 -16.81
C THR A 85 0.93 9.71 -18.15
N GLY A 86 0.19 8.84 -18.83
CA GLY A 86 -0.19 9.03 -20.22
C GLY A 86 0.97 8.82 -21.19
N THR A 87 0.65 8.91 -22.48
CA THR A 87 1.58 8.86 -23.61
C THR A 87 1.17 9.91 -24.65
N VAL A 88 1.98 10.10 -25.69
CA VAL A 88 1.67 11.01 -26.81
C VAL A 88 0.30 10.70 -27.46
N LYS A 89 -0.14 9.45 -27.42
CA LYS A 89 -1.37 8.97 -28.07
C LYS A 89 -2.53 8.71 -27.10
N MET A 90 -2.32 8.84 -25.79
CA MET A 90 -3.32 8.51 -24.78
C MET A 90 -3.15 9.39 -23.54
N ALA A 91 -4.24 10.04 -23.10
CA ALA A 91 -4.25 10.82 -21.87
C ALA A 91 -4.04 9.92 -20.62
N ALA A 92 -3.46 10.50 -19.58
CA ALA A 92 -3.29 9.84 -18.28
C ALA A 92 -4.64 9.46 -17.67
N ARG A 93 -4.69 8.26 -17.09
CA ARG A 93 -5.82 7.69 -16.33
C ARG A 93 -5.29 7.14 -15.01
N PRO A 94 -4.86 8.03 -14.09
CA PRO A 94 -4.19 7.62 -12.86
C PRO A 94 -5.15 6.87 -11.92
N TYR A 95 -4.71 5.74 -11.38
CA TYR A 95 -5.46 4.91 -10.43
C TYR A 95 -4.65 4.63 -9.16
N PHE A 96 -3.31 4.58 -9.24
CA PHE A 96 -2.46 4.49 -8.06
C PHE A 96 -2.45 5.78 -7.23
N ARG A 97 -2.37 6.94 -7.87
CA ARG A 97 -2.33 8.22 -7.14
C ARG A 97 -3.62 8.48 -6.34
N PRO A 98 -4.84 8.28 -6.88
CA PRO A 98 -6.07 8.35 -6.10
C PRO A 98 -6.07 7.36 -4.93
N ALA A 99 -5.68 6.10 -5.15
CA ALA A 99 -5.61 5.09 -4.09
C ALA A 99 -4.67 5.50 -2.95
N LEU A 100 -3.53 6.12 -3.26
CA LEU A 100 -2.62 6.62 -2.23
C LEU A 100 -3.17 7.84 -1.47
N ARG A 101 -3.95 8.72 -2.11
CA ARG A 101 -4.58 9.85 -1.40
C ARG A 101 -5.62 9.40 -0.37
N ASN A 102 -6.22 8.23 -0.58
CA ASN A 102 -7.14 7.65 0.38
C ASN A 102 -6.43 7.12 1.63
N PHE A 103 -5.14 6.80 1.53
CA PHE A 103 -4.28 6.46 2.66
C PHE A 103 -3.85 7.73 3.40
N THR A 104 -4.09 7.76 4.71
CA THR A 104 -3.64 8.84 5.61
C THR A 104 -3.01 8.24 6.86
N ALA A 105 -2.07 8.97 7.47
CA ALA A 105 -1.45 8.57 8.73
C ALA A 105 -2.48 8.35 9.85
N GLN A 106 -3.59 9.10 9.83
CA GLN A 106 -4.70 8.97 10.78
C GLN A 106 -5.40 7.61 10.63
N LYS A 107 -5.78 7.23 9.40
CA LYS A 107 -6.39 5.92 9.12
C LYS A 107 -5.46 4.77 9.49
N PHE A 108 -4.16 4.93 9.22
CA PHE A 108 -3.17 3.94 9.64
C PHE A 108 -3.13 3.82 11.18
N ALA A 109 -3.05 4.93 11.90
CA ALA A 109 -3.05 4.93 13.37
C ALA A 109 -4.33 4.32 13.97
N GLU A 110 -5.50 4.54 13.36
CA GLU A 110 -6.74 3.90 13.77
C GLU A 110 -6.68 2.37 13.62
N LYS A 111 -6.14 1.87 12.51
CA LYS A 111 -5.91 0.43 12.33
C LYS A 111 -4.95 -0.13 13.36
N VAL A 112 -3.82 0.54 13.61
CA VAL A 112 -2.87 0.12 14.66
C VAL A 112 -3.56 0.00 16.02
N LYS A 113 -4.36 1.01 16.41
CA LYS A 113 -5.14 0.97 17.66
C LYS A 113 -6.14 -0.18 17.68
N GLY A 114 -6.75 -0.52 16.55
CA GLY A 114 -7.65 -1.67 16.43
C GLY A 114 -6.99 -3.01 16.76
N TYR A 115 -5.69 -3.14 16.52
CA TYR A 115 -4.88 -4.32 16.79
C TYR A 115 -4.19 -4.34 18.15
N LEU A 116 -4.26 -3.25 18.93
CA LEU A 116 -3.70 -3.15 20.28
C LEU A 116 -4.61 -3.70 21.38
N LYS A 117 -5.60 -4.53 21.02
CA LYS A 117 -6.54 -5.16 21.95
C LYS A 117 -5.97 -6.39 22.63
#